data_AF-A0A8D8TJ88-F1
#
_entry.id   AF-A0A8D8TJ88-F1
#
_cell.length_a   1.000
_cell.length_b   1.000
_cell.length_c   1.000
_cell.angle_alpha   90.00
_cell.angle_beta   90.00
_cell.angle_gamma   90.00
#
_symmetry.space_group_name_H-M   'P 1'
#
loop_
_entity.id
_entity.type
_entity.pdbx_description
1 polymer ?
#
loop_
_entity_poly.entity_id
_entity_poly.type
_entity_poly.pdbx_seq_one_letter_code
_entity_poly.pdbx_strand_id
1 'polypeptide(L)'
;MTILFLLLVFLVVITFTPIPTTSSRLTEVFHWRQVDFAFATDDDRRLAKARGQFIPENNLPVCVEKWHDRVFLAVPRYKKGVPATLTYVNLPNTNDKNTTSPLLNPYPNWDSNLREARNLTSVVKIQS
;
A
#
# COMPACT_ATOMS: atom_id res chain seq x y z
N MET A 1 59.31 12.65 -19.33
CA MET A 1 58.33 12.74 -20.44
C MET A 1 57.38 11.54 -20.48
N THR A 2 57.85 10.31 -20.30
CA THR A 2 57.04 9.08 -20.29
C THR A 2 56.02 9.02 -19.15
N ILE A 3 56.41 9.36 -17.91
CA ILE A 3 55.51 9.35 -16.74
C ILE A 3 54.37 10.36 -16.88
N LEU A 4 54.67 11.58 -17.35
CA LEU A 4 53.67 12.63 -17.55
C LEU A 4 52.66 12.25 -18.64
N PHE A 5 53.12 11.59 -19.71
CA PHE A 5 52.25 11.05 -20.76
C PHE A 5 51.32 9.96 -20.23
N LEU A 6 51.83 9.04 -19.40
CA LEU A 6 51.01 8.00 -18.75
C LEU A 6 49.97 8.58 -17.80
N LEU A 7 50.32 9.62 -17.03
CA LEU A 7 49.37 10.32 -16.15
C LEU A 7 48.27 11.03 -16.95
N LEU A 8 48.61 11.64 -18.08
CA LEU A 8 47.64 12.30 -18.95
C LEU A 8 46.68 11.29 -19.59
N VAL A 9 47.19 10.15 -20.08
CA VAL A 9 46.37 9.07 -20.62
C VAL A 9 45.43 8.51 -19.53
N PHE A 10 45.93 8.30 -18.32
CA PHE A 10 45.12 7.84 -17.19
C PHE A 10 44.00 8.82 -16.83
N LEU A 11 44.28 10.13 -16.87
CA LEU A 11 43.29 11.16 -16.56
C LEU A 11 42.21 11.27 -17.64
N VAL A 12 42.57 11.09 -18.92
CA VAL A 12 41.60 11.00 -20.03
C VAL A 12 40.74 9.74 -19.96
N VAL A 13 41.29 8.61 -19.52
CA VAL A 13 40.52 7.36 -19.34
C VAL A 13 39.49 7.52 -18.22
N ILE A 14 39.82 8.20 -17.11
CA ILE A 14 38.88 8.45 -16.01
C ILE A 14 37.70 9.32 -16.46
N THR A 15 37.95 10.38 -17.24
CA THR A 15 36.88 11.29 -17.69
C THR A 15 35.94 10.67 -18.73
N PHE A 16 36.36 9.61 -19.42
CA PHE A 16 35.55 8.89 -20.41
C PHE A 16 34.83 7.65 -19.86
N THR A 17 34.94 7.34 -18.56
CA THR A 17 34.12 6.28 -17.98
C THR A 17 32.66 6.73 -17.89
N PRO A 18 31.70 6.02 -18.52
CA PRO A 18 30.29 6.35 -18.36
C PRO A 18 29.91 6.14 -16.90
N ILE A 19 29.38 7.20 -16.28
CA ILE A 19 28.84 7.12 -14.92
C ILE A 19 27.65 6.16 -14.97
N PRO A 20 27.63 5.08 -14.17
CA PRO A 20 26.47 4.20 -14.11
C PRO A 20 25.28 5.01 -13.60
N THR A 21 24.31 5.24 -14.47
CA THR A 21 23.02 5.82 -14.07
C THR A 21 22.18 4.68 -13.50
N THR A 22 22.18 4.55 -12.17
CA THR A 22 21.28 3.61 -11.51
C THR A 22 19.85 4.14 -11.65
N SER A 23 19.12 3.66 -12.65
CA SER A 23 17.67 3.84 -12.72
C SER A 23 17.03 3.00 -11.62
N SER A 24 16.68 3.64 -10.49
CA SER A 24 15.88 2.98 -9.47
C SER A 24 14.47 2.80 -10.00
N ARG A 25 14.11 1.55 -10.32
CA ARG A 25 12.72 1.19 -10.56
C ARG A 25 12.01 1.14 -9.21
N LEU A 26 10.78 1.66 -9.15
CA LEU A 26 9.92 1.46 -7.99
C LEU A 26 9.70 -0.04 -7.82
N THR A 27 10.01 -0.56 -6.64
CA THR A 27 9.69 -1.95 -6.28
C THR A 27 8.24 -1.99 -5.81
N GLU A 28 7.42 -2.74 -6.53
CA GLU A 28 6.05 -2.99 -6.12
C GLU A 28 6.03 -3.87 -4.86
N VAL A 29 5.39 -3.37 -3.80
CA VAL A 29 5.22 -4.11 -2.54
C VAL A 29 3.83 -4.74 -2.50
N PHE A 30 2.81 -3.96 -2.88
CA PHE A 30 1.43 -4.39 -2.98
C PHE A 30 0.78 -3.82 -4.24
N HIS A 31 -0.20 -4.55 -4.77
CA HIS A 31 -1.03 -4.19 -5.90
C HIS A 31 -2.43 -4.74 -5.67
N TRP A 32 -3.45 -3.96 -6.00
CA TRP A 32 -4.83 -4.42 -6.03
C TRP A 32 -5.45 -4.06 -7.36
N ARG A 33 -5.97 -5.06 -8.07
CA ARG A 33 -6.95 -4.81 -9.14
C ARG A 33 -8.29 -4.35 -8.56
N GLN A 34 -8.64 -4.90 -7.40
CA GLN A 34 -9.82 -4.58 -6.61
C GLN A 34 -9.50 -4.91 -5.16
N VAL A 35 -9.79 -4.00 -4.25
CA VAL A 35 -9.57 -4.26 -2.82
C VAL A 35 -10.64 -5.18 -2.25
N ASP A 36 -10.28 -5.95 -1.24
CA ASP A 36 -11.18 -6.79 -0.48
C ASP A 36 -10.80 -6.72 1.02
N PHE A 37 -11.71 -7.16 1.89
CA PHE A 37 -11.58 -6.99 3.33
C PHE A 37 -11.46 -8.34 4.03
N ALA A 38 -10.75 -8.36 5.15
CA ALA A 38 -10.56 -9.56 5.98
C ALA A 38 -11.82 -9.85 6.82
N PHE A 39 -12.92 -10.23 6.16
CA PHE A 39 -14.13 -10.70 6.84
C PHE A 39 -13.81 -11.93 7.69
N ALA A 40 -14.44 -12.05 8.85
CA ALA A 40 -14.20 -13.17 9.76
C ALA A 40 -14.68 -14.51 9.17
N THR A 41 -15.79 -14.49 8.43
CA THR A 41 -16.36 -15.65 7.74
C THR A 41 -16.88 -15.30 6.35
N ASP A 42 -17.04 -16.30 5.48
CA ASP A 42 -17.67 -16.13 4.18
C ASP A 42 -19.14 -15.70 4.28
N ASP A 43 -19.83 -16.12 5.35
CA ASP A 43 -21.20 -15.70 5.62
C ASP A 43 -21.29 -14.21 5.97
N ASP A 44 -20.35 -13.68 6.77
CA ASP A 44 -20.27 -12.24 7.06
C ASP A 44 -20.08 -11.44 5.76
N ARG A 45 -19.21 -11.94 4.87
CA ARG A 45 -18.98 -11.33 3.55
C ARG A 45 -20.26 -11.37 2.70
N ARG A 46 -20.96 -12.51 2.65
CA ARG A 46 -22.21 -12.68 1.89
C ARG A 46 -23.31 -11.77 2.43
N LEU A 47 -23.47 -11.69 3.74
CA LEU A 47 -24.44 -10.81 4.40
C LEU A 47 -24.11 -9.34 4.15
N ALA A 48 -22.84 -8.94 4.24
CA ALA A 48 -22.42 -7.57 3.96
C ALA A 48 -22.72 -7.18 2.50
N LYS A 49 -22.51 -8.09 1.54
CA LYS A 49 -22.91 -7.87 0.14
C LYS A 49 -24.43 -7.78 -0.01
N ALA A 50 -25.18 -8.72 0.57
CA ALA A 50 -26.64 -8.74 0.49
C ALA A 50 -27.29 -7.49 1.09
N ARG A 51 -26.68 -6.92 2.14
CA ARG A 51 -27.13 -5.68 2.80
C ARG A 51 -26.61 -4.40 2.13
N GLY A 52 -25.82 -4.51 1.05
CA GLY A 52 -25.18 -3.36 0.39
C GLY A 52 -24.13 -2.65 1.26
N GLN A 53 -23.65 -3.30 2.32
CA GLN A 53 -22.58 -2.83 3.20
C GLN A 53 -21.20 -3.09 2.59
N PHE A 54 -21.11 -4.04 1.65
CA PHE A 54 -19.93 -4.29 0.83
C PHE A 54 -20.30 -4.34 -0.66
N ILE A 55 -19.80 -3.38 -1.44
CA ILE A 55 -19.90 -3.34 -2.91
C ILE A 55 -18.46 -3.23 -3.43
N PRO A 56 -17.84 -4.32 -3.88
CA PRO A 56 -16.40 -4.36 -4.10
C PRO A 56 -15.84 -3.24 -4.98
N GLU A 57 -16.58 -2.84 -6.00
CA GLU A 57 -16.20 -1.83 -7.01
C GLU A 57 -16.18 -0.40 -6.46
N ASN A 58 -16.79 -0.18 -5.28
CA ASN A 58 -16.89 1.13 -4.64
C ASN A 58 -15.77 1.43 -3.64
N ASN A 59 -14.82 0.50 -3.46
CA ASN A 59 -13.79 0.60 -2.45
C ASN A 59 -12.46 1.04 -3.08
N LEU A 60 -12.25 2.36 -3.16
CA LEU A 60 -11.02 2.94 -3.69
C LEU A 60 -10.18 3.53 -2.55
N PRO A 61 -8.98 2.99 -2.25
CA PRO A 61 -8.05 3.64 -1.34
C PRO A 61 -7.57 4.98 -1.90
N VAL A 62 -7.54 6.02 -1.07
CA VAL A 62 -7.10 7.38 -1.48
C VAL A 62 -5.86 7.88 -0.75
N CYS A 63 -5.53 7.28 0.39
CA CYS A 63 -4.37 7.63 1.20
C CYS A 63 -3.73 6.34 1.72
N VAL A 64 -2.40 6.34 1.73
CA VAL A 64 -1.56 5.25 2.22
C VAL A 64 -0.53 5.86 3.16
N GLU A 65 -0.33 5.28 4.34
CA GLU A 65 0.68 5.73 5.31
C GLU A 65 1.37 4.52 5.96
N LYS A 66 2.70 4.50 5.97
CA LYS A 66 3.47 3.46 6.67
C LYS A 66 3.67 3.85 8.13
N TRP A 67 3.36 2.94 9.05
CA TRP A 67 3.71 3.08 10.46
C TRP A 67 4.14 1.73 11.03
N HIS A 68 5.36 1.68 11.59
CA HIS A 68 6.01 0.45 12.03
C HIS A 68 6.01 -0.65 10.94
N ASP A 69 5.44 -1.80 11.25
CA ASP A 69 5.30 -3.03 10.47
C ASP A 69 3.99 -3.06 9.64
N ARG A 70 3.27 -1.94 9.58
CA ARG A 70 1.97 -1.83 8.91
C ARG A 70 1.95 -0.72 7.88
N VAL A 71 1.11 -0.93 6.88
CA VAL A 71 0.69 0.09 5.93
C VAL A 71 -0.79 0.34 6.15
N PHE A 72 -1.15 1.55 6.52
CA PHE A 72 -2.52 1.99 6.69
C PHE A 72 -3.07 2.50 5.38
N LEU A 73 -4.33 2.18 5.09
CA LEU A 73 -5.06 2.67 3.92
C LEU A 73 -6.37 3.31 4.34
N ALA A 74 -6.62 4.51 3.83
CA ALA A 74 -7.91 5.17 3.95
C ALA A 74 -8.79 4.83 2.74
N VAL A 75 -9.93 4.20 2.99
CA VAL A 75 -10.97 3.90 2.00
C VAL A 75 -12.18 4.77 2.31
N PRO A 76 -12.31 5.96 1.73
CA PRO A 76 -13.37 6.88 2.07
C PRO A 76 -14.73 6.37 1.60
N ARG A 77 -15.78 6.71 2.34
CA ARG A 77 -17.14 6.28 2.05
C ARG A 77 -17.85 7.19 1.04
N TYR A 78 -17.18 7.49 -0.08
CA TYR A 78 -17.73 8.32 -1.17
C TYR A 78 -18.93 7.65 -1.87
N LYS A 79 -18.93 6.31 -1.89
CA LYS A 79 -20.05 5.50 -2.35
C LYS A 79 -20.50 4.54 -1.23
N LYS A 80 -21.70 3.98 -1.38
CA LYS A 80 -22.19 2.89 -0.53
C LYS A 80 -21.31 1.65 -0.69
N GLY A 81 -21.36 0.75 0.28
CA GLY A 81 -20.66 -0.53 0.18
C GLY A 81 -19.18 -0.49 0.59
N VAL A 82 -18.81 0.47 1.45
CA VAL A 82 -17.48 0.54 2.08
C VAL A 82 -17.56 0.03 3.53
N PRO A 83 -17.07 -1.19 3.82
CA PRO A 83 -17.20 -1.82 5.13
C PRO A 83 -16.37 -1.10 6.20
N ALA A 84 -15.10 -0.82 5.91
CA ALA A 84 -14.18 -0.14 6.82
C ALA A 84 -13.46 1.00 6.10
N THR A 85 -13.35 2.15 6.77
CA THR A 85 -12.81 3.36 6.16
C THR A 85 -11.36 3.65 6.53
N LEU A 86 -10.92 3.16 7.70
CA LEU A 86 -9.52 3.11 8.06
C LEU A 86 -9.12 1.65 8.18
N THR A 87 -8.09 1.26 7.44
CA THR A 87 -7.66 -0.13 7.34
C THR A 87 -6.14 -0.23 7.39
N TYR A 88 -5.62 -1.44 7.53
CA TYR A 88 -4.20 -1.72 7.41
C TYR A 88 -3.92 -3.09 6.80
N VAL A 89 -2.70 -3.23 6.28
CA VAL A 89 -2.08 -4.50 5.92
C VAL A 89 -0.70 -4.58 6.57
N ASN A 90 -0.24 -5.79 6.88
CA ASN A 90 1.11 -5.99 7.41
C ASN A 90 2.11 -5.93 6.25
N LEU A 91 3.27 -5.31 6.49
CA LEU A 91 4.37 -5.35 5.53
C LEU A 91 4.81 -6.80 5.32
N PRO A 92 5.21 -7.19 4.09
CA PRO A 92 5.67 -8.54 3.84
C PRO A 92 6.95 -8.77 4.65
N ASN A 93 7.00 -9.84 5.44
CA ASN A 93 8.26 -10.29 6.02
C ASN A 93 9.10 -11.00 4.96
N THR A 94 10.41 -11.14 5.19
CA THR A 94 11.35 -11.83 4.29
C THR A 94 10.95 -13.27 3.93
N ASN A 95 10.03 -13.87 4.70
CA ASN A 95 9.52 -15.22 4.52
C ASN A 95 8.11 -15.29 3.90
N ASP A 96 7.40 -14.16 3.80
CA ASP A 96 6.04 -14.11 3.26
C ASP A 96 6.09 -14.08 1.73
N LYS A 97 6.19 -15.27 1.16
CA LYS A 97 5.96 -15.45 -0.26
C LYS A 97 4.46 -15.34 -0.51
N ASN A 98 4.09 -14.43 -1.41
CA ASN A 98 2.98 -14.61 -2.35
C ASN A 98 1.59 -14.06 -1.97
N THR A 99 1.48 -12.85 -1.43
CA THR A 99 0.21 -12.11 -1.56
C THR A 99 0.46 -10.64 -1.91
N THR A 100 0.44 -10.35 -3.21
CA THR A 100 0.56 -8.98 -3.72
C THR A 100 -0.70 -8.15 -3.45
N SER A 101 -1.85 -8.78 -3.23
CA SER A 101 -3.15 -8.13 -2.97
C SER A 101 -3.75 -8.51 -1.60
N PRO A 102 -3.13 -8.13 -0.47
CA PRO A 102 -3.59 -8.55 0.85
C PRO A 102 -4.97 -7.99 1.19
N LEU A 103 -5.72 -8.74 1.99
CA LEU A 103 -7.02 -8.31 2.50
C LEU A 103 -6.83 -7.15 3.49
N LEU A 104 -7.69 -6.14 3.38
CA LEU A 104 -7.67 -4.98 4.26
C LEU A 104 -8.27 -5.34 5.63
N ASN A 105 -7.48 -5.11 6.68
CA ASN A 105 -7.93 -5.28 8.06
C ASN A 105 -8.50 -3.96 8.58
N PRO A 106 -9.74 -3.90 9.11
CA PRO A 106 -10.27 -2.70 9.72
C PRO A 106 -9.45 -2.26 10.93
N TYR A 107 -9.22 -0.96 11.05
CA TYR A 107 -8.55 -0.39 12.22
C TYR A 107 -9.50 0.50 13.04
N PRO A 108 -9.41 0.48 14.38
CA PRO A 108 -8.69 -0.54 15.17
C PRO A 108 -9.38 -1.91 15.15
N ASN A 109 -10.67 -1.96 14.79
CA ASN A 109 -11.48 -3.17 14.68
C ASN A 109 -12.72 -2.91 13.80
N TRP A 110 -13.50 -3.97 13.53
CA TRP A 110 -14.76 -3.90 12.79
C TRP A 110 -15.79 -2.97 13.45
N ASP A 111 -15.94 -3.05 14.78
CA ASP A 111 -16.93 -2.26 15.53
C ASP A 111 -16.71 -0.76 15.38
N SER A 112 -15.47 -0.31 15.42
CA SER A 112 -15.09 1.11 15.25
C SER A 112 -15.38 1.65 13.85
N ASN A 113 -15.66 0.76 12.89
CA ASN A 113 -16.02 1.09 11.52
C ASN A 113 -17.53 0.97 11.25
N LEU A 114 -18.36 0.57 12.22
CA LEU A 114 -19.81 0.61 12.08
C LEU A 114 -20.29 2.06 11.94
N ARG A 115 -21.33 2.32 11.14
CA ARG A 115 -21.84 3.68 10.88
C ARG A 115 -22.68 4.27 12.02
N GLU A 116 -22.38 3.91 13.26
CA GLU A 116 -23.08 4.39 14.46
C GLU A 116 -22.44 5.68 15.01
N ALA A 117 -23.20 6.45 15.79
CA ALA A 117 -22.98 7.87 16.06
C ALA A 117 -21.65 8.27 16.75
N ARG A 118 -20.75 7.33 17.07
CA ARG A 118 -19.43 7.60 17.68
C ARG A 118 -18.25 6.92 16.97
N ASN A 119 -18.49 6.32 15.81
CA ASN A 119 -17.51 5.55 15.08
C ASN A 119 -16.94 6.33 13.89
N LEU A 120 -15.90 5.79 13.26
CA LEU A 120 -15.29 6.40 12.07
C LEU A 120 -16.34 6.51 10.97
N THR A 121 -16.65 7.73 10.51
CA THR A 121 -17.70 8.01 9.50
C THR A 121 -17.18 7.97 8.07
N SER A 122 -15.99 8.53 7.83
CA SER A 122 -15.21 8.39 6.60
C SER A 122 -13.82 9.00 6.82
N VAL A 123 -12.76 8.23 6.58
CA VAL A 123 -11.37 8.70 6.68
C VAL A 123 -10.83 8.93 5.26
N VAL A 124 -10.18 10.08 5.07
CA VAL A 124 -9.62 10.51 3.77
C VAL A 124 -8.11 10.73 3.84
N LYS A 125 -7.59 11.10 5.02
CA LYS A 125 -6.18 11.39 5.25
C LYS A 125 -5.71 10.68 6.51
N ILE A 126 -4.48 10.18 6.46
CA ILE A 126 -3.73 9.64 7.59
C ILE A 126 -2.45 10.48 7.69
N GLN A 127 -2.01 10.77 8.90
CA GLN A 127 -0.80 11.53 9.14
C GLN A 127 -0.09 10.89 10.35
N SER A 128 1.13 10.41 10.12
CA SER A 128 2.01 9.93 11.20
C SER A 128 2.80 11.04 11.88
#